data_AF-K9VU47-F1
#
_entry.id   AF-K9VU47-F1
#
_cell.length_a   1.000
_cell.length_b   1.000
_cell.length_c   1.000
_cell.angle_alpha   90.00
_cell.angle_beta   90.00
_cell.angle_gamma   90.00
#
_symmetry.space_group_name_H-M   'P 1'
#
loop_
_entity.id
_entity.type
_entity.pdbx_description
1 polymer ?
#
loop_
_entity_poly.entity_id
_entity_poly.type
_entity_poly.pdbx_seq_one_letter_code
_entity_poly.pdbx_strand_id
1 'polypeptide(L)'
;MLTYPLESLPDFQRMLTEAGVPPGSVNYHSPKYKAQVSRSLRAWVADYYAFFEENRKPEYGNFVTFSARTPEEITAGKLPGLRYGFSGIDKGGVAKEQQLGHVAFDGTKLYVIATAFDPTAETTKFESVESLRRFEPYLLKIVSGLRLPVAKK
;
A
#
# COMPACT_ATOMS: atom_id res chain seq x y z
N MET A 1 -5.91 -9.60 3.65
CA MET A 1 -5.51 -9.25 2.27
C MET A 1 -6.77 -8.94 1.49
N LEU A 2 -6.81 -7.80 0.84
CA LEU A 2 -7.89 -7.41 -0.08
C LEU A 2 -7.39 -7.59 -1.51
N THR A 3 -8.26 -8.08 -2.38
CA THR A 3 -7.97 -8.30 -3.79
C THR A 3 -9.03 -7.59 -4.61
N TYR A 4 -8.60 -6.67 -5.45
CA TYR A 4 -9.49 -5.83 -6.25
C TYR A 4 -9.27 -6.16 -7.73
N PRO A 5 -10.31 -6.62 -8.45
CA PRO A 5 -10.27 -6.69 -9.90
C PRO A 5 -9.96 -5.32 -10.50
N LEU A 6 -9.15 -5.26 -11.56
CA LEU A 6 -8.80 -4.00 -12.21
C LEU A 6 -10.05 -3.27 -12.70
N GLU A 7 -11.05 -4.02 -13.18
CA GLU A 7 -12.34 -3.51 -13.65
C GLU A 7 -13.10 -2.69 -12.59
N SER A 8 -12.88 -2.96 -11.30
CA SER A 8 -13.51 -2.21 -10.21
C SER A 8 -12.70 -0.99 -9.75
N LEU A 9 -11.57 -0.67 -10.41
CA LEU A 9 -10.65 0.40 -10.00
C LEU A 9 -10.40 1.39 -11.16
N PRO A 10 -11.39 2.23 -11.53
CA PRO A 10 -11.27 3.16 -12.65
C PRO A 10 -10.11 4.16 -12.50
N ASP A 11 -9.87 4.65 -11.28
CA ASP A 11 -8.75 5.57 -11.03
C ASP A 11 -7.39 4.88 -11.24
N PHE A 12 -7.26 3.63 -10.80
CA PHE A 12 -6.03 2.87 -11.01
C PHE A 12 -5.82 2.50 -12.48
N GLN A 13 -6.89 2.22 -13.24
CA GLN A 13 -6.81 2.04 -14.69
C GLN A 13 -6.30 3.30 -15.40
N ARG A 14 -6.75 4.48 -14.97
CA ARG A 14 -6.23 5.76 -15.47
C ARG A 14 -4.74 5.91 -15.16
N MET A 15 -4.31 5.64 -13.92
CA MET A 15 -2.89 5.69 -13.52
C MET A 15 -2.00 4.72 -14.32
N LEU A 16 -2.51 3.53 -14.67
CA LEU A 16 -1.83 2.58 -15.55
C LEU A 16 -1.69 3.15 -16.97
N THR A 17 -2.79 3.70 -17.50
CA THR A 17 -2.82 4.28 -18.85
C THR A 17 -1.88 5.48 -18.99
N GLU A 18 -1.86 6.39 -18.01
CA GLU A 18 -0.95 7.54 -17.96
C GLU A 18 0.53 7.13 -17.83
N ALA A 19 0.81 5.97 -17.22
CA ALA A 19 2.13 5.39 -17.18
C ALA A 19 2.48 4.60 -18.46
N GLY A 20 1.55 4.47 -19.42
CA GLY A 20 1.71 3.73 -20.66
C GLY A 20 1.61 2.21 -20.50
N VAL A 21 0.84 1.73 -19.51
CA VAL A 21 0.51 0.33 -19.28
C VAL A 21 -0.94 0.08 -19.73
N PRO A 22 -1.17 -0.69 -20.81
CA PRO A 22 -2.52 -1.08 -21.21
C PRO A 22 -3.19 -1.93 -20.11
N PRO A 23 -4.47 -1.66 -19.76
CA PRO A 23 -5.23 -2.51 -18.85
C PRO A 23 -5.25 -3.97 -19.30
N GLY A 24 -5.09 -4.91 -18.35
CA GLY A 24 -5.19 -6.34 -18.62
C GLY A 24 -3.97 -7.01 -19.25
N SER A 25 -2.94 -6.25 -19.67
CA SER A 25 -1.76 -6.81 -20.36
C SER A 25 -0.45 -6.23 -19.83
N VAL A 26 0.06 -6.83 -18.74
CA VAL A 26 1.36 -6.47 -18.17
C VAL A 26 2.40 -7.56 -18.47
N ASN A 27 3.49 -7.18 -19.14
CA ASN A 27 4.61 -8.07 -19.36
C ASN A 27 5.74 -7.81 -18.34
N TYR A 28 5.70 -8.51 -17.21
CA TYR A 28 6.74 -8.40 -16.18
C TYR A 28 8.13 -8.92 -16.59
N HIS A 29 8.31 -9.51 -17.78
CA HIS A 29 9.66 -9.78 -18.29
C HIS A 29 10.32 -8.53 -18.88
N SER A 30 9.55 -7.51 -19.22
CA SER A 30 10.08 -6.24 -19.74
C SER A 30 10.42 -5.29 -18.58
N PRO A 31 11.69 -4.83 -18.46
CA PRO A 31 12.06 -3.81 -17.48
C PRO A 31 11.24 -2.53 -17.61
N LYS A 32 10.84 -2.18 -18.84
CA LYS A 32 9.98 -1.03 -19.12
C LYS A 32 8.63 -1.17 -18.40
N TYR A 33 7.95 -2.30 -18.58
CA TYR A 33 6.65 -2.54 -17.92
C TYR A 33 6.77 -2.59 -16.40
N LYS A 34 7.85 -3.17 -15.86
CA LYS A 34 8.12 -3.13 -14.40
C LYS A 34 8.18 -1.69 -13.89
N ALA A 35 8.93 -0.83 -14.58
CA ALA A 35 9.08 0.58 -14.20
C ALA A 35 7.75 1.35 -14.31
N GLN A 36 6.98 1.10 -15.37
CA GLN A 36 5.68 1.76 -15.57
C GLN A 36 4.66 1.34 -14.51
N VAL A 37 4.58 0.03 -14.18
CA VAL A 37 3.72 -0.43 -13.08
C VAL A 37 4.18 0.15 -11.74
N SER A 38 5.49 0.17 -11.45
CA SER A 38 6.02 0.81 -10.23
C SER A 38 5.57 2.27 -10.12
N ARG A 39 5.61 3.03 -11.24
CA ARG A 39 5.11 4.40 -11.29
C ARG A 39 3.60 4.48 -10.97
N SER A 40 2.78 3.61 -11.55
CA SER A 40 1.33 3.58 -11.26
C SER A 40 1.04 3.20 -9.81
N LEU A 41 1.79 2.26 -9.23
CA LEU A 41 1.67 1.92 -7.81
C LEU A 41 2.06 3.09 -6.90
N ARG A 42 3.10 3.86 -7.26
CA ARG A 42 3.47 5.07 -6.51
C ARG A 42 2.38 6.14 -6.58
N ALA A 43 1.74 6.31 -7.74
CA ALA A 43 0.58 7.21 -7.88
C ALA A 43 -0.60 6.74 -7.01
N TRP A 44 -0.90 5.43 -7.03
CA TRP A 44 -1.95 4.86 -6.18
C TRP A 44 -1.67 5.08 -4.68
N VAL A 45 -0.42 4.91 -4.24
CA VAL A 45 -0.02 5.17 -2.85
C VAL A 45 -0.12 6.66 -2.50
N ALA A 46 0.22 7.56 -3.44
CA ALA A 46 0.08 9.00 -3.23
C ALA A 46 -1.40 9.39 -3.03
N ASP A 47 -2.30 8.88 -3.86
CA ASP A 47 -3.75 9.10 -3.71
C ASP A 47 -4.28 8.49 -2.41
N TYR A 48 -3.79 7.30 -2.03
CA TYR A 48 -4.10 6.69 -0.73
C TYR A 48 -3.69 7.62 0.43
N TYR A 49 -2.48 8.19 0.40
CA TYR A 49 -2.05 9.13 1.43
C TYR A 49 -2.88 10.41 1.45
N ALA A 50 -3.17 11.00 0.30
CA ALA A 50 -3.99 12.21 0.22
C ALA A 50 -5.40 11.98 0.79
N PHE A 51 -6.00 10.83 0.48
CA PHE A 51 -7.30 10.43 1.03
C PHE A 51 -7.28 10.32 2.56
N PHE A 52 -6.27 9.65 3.12
CA PHE A 52 -6.16 9.46 4.57
C PHE A 52 -5.77 10.75 5.29
N GLU A 53 -4.89 11.56 4.72
CA GLU A 53 -4.55 12.87 5.28
C GLU A 53 -5.81 13.74 5.39
N GLU A 54 -6.63 13.81 4.35
CA GLU A 54 -7.90 14.55 4.38
C GLU A 54 -8.89 13.96 5.39
N ASN A 55 -9.10 12.64 5.38
CA ASN A 55 -10.03 11.97 6.29
C ASN A 55 -9.64 12.14 7.76
N ARG A 56 -8.34 12.21 8.07
CA ARG A 56 -7.86 12.33 9.44
C ARG A 56 -7.89 13.76 9.96
N LYS A 57 -8.01 14.79 9.11
CA LYS A 57 -8.05 16.20 9.56
C LYS A 57 -9.06 16.48 10.68
N PRO A 58 -10.34 16.02 10.60
CA PRO A 58 -11.32 16.28 11.66
C PRO A 58 -10.97 15.59 12.98
N GLU A 59 -10.39 14.39 12.91
CA GLU A 59 -10.02 13.57 14.08
C GLU A 59 -8.72 14.06 14.73
N TYR A 60 -7.72 14.41 13.92
CA TYR A 60 -6.41 14.85 14.38
C TYR A 60 -6.41 16.29 14.87
N GLY A 61 -7.20 17.16 14.22
CA GLY A 61 -7.20 18.59 14.45
C GLY A 61 -5.77 19.16 14.41
N ASN A 62 -5.44 19.97 15.41
CA ASN A 62 -4.10 20.57 15.56
C ASN A 62 -3.20 19.80 16.55
N PHE A 63 -3.55 18.57 16.92
CA PHE A 63 -2.88 17.82 17.98
C PHE A 63 -2.03 16.67 17.44
N VAL A 64 -2.39 16.14 16.27
CA VAL A 64 -1.72 15.01 15.63
C VAL A 64 -1.30 15.40 14.22
N THR A 65 -0.04 15.15 13.88
CA THR A 65 0.52 15.38 12.55
C THR A 65 0.46 14.09 11.74
N PHE A 66 -0.09 14.18 10.53
CA PHE A 66 -0.02 13.10 9.55
C PHE A 66 1.39 13.03 8.94
N SER A 67 1.99 11.85 8.96
CA SER A 67 3.34 11.62 8.44
C SER A 67 3.34 10.40 7.52
N ALA A 68 3.31 10.66 6.21
CA ALA A 68 3.46 9.62 5.19
C ALA A 68 4.90 9.09 5.16
N ARG A 69 5.04 7.77 5.03
CA ARG A 69 6.34 7.14 4.77
C ARG A 69 6.62 7.10 3.27
N THR A 70 7.86 7.34 2.89
CA THR A 70 8.32 7.13 1.52
C THR A 70 8.08 5.68 1.10
N PRO A 71 7.38 5.40 -0.01
CA PRO A 71 7.14 4.04 -0.45
C PRO A 71 8.43 3.32 -0.89
N GLU A 72 8.64 2.12 -0.36
CA GLU A 72 9.81 1.28 -0.60
C GLU A 72 9.47 0.16 -1.58
N GLU A 73 10.39 -0.19 -2.48
CA GLU A 73 10.19 -1.31 -3.40
C GLU A 73 10.37 -2.64 -2.67
N ILE A 74 9.45 -3.57 -2.91
CA ILE A 74 9.48 -4.91 -2.35
C ILE A 74 9.11 -5.93 -3.42
N THR A 75 9.29 -7.21 -3.09
CA THR A 75 8.73 -8.31 -3.88
C THR A 75 7.57 -8.94 -3.12
N ALA A 76 6.41 -9.01 -3.76
CA ALA A 76 5.22 -9.72 -3.28
C ALA A 76 5.08 -11.02 -4.09
N GLY A 77 5.51 -12.14 -3.51
CA GLY A 77 5.67 -13.39 -4.25
C GLY A 77 6.71 -13.25 -5.37
N LYS A 78 6.24 -13.19 -6.62
CA LYS A 78 7.07 -12.95 -7.81
C LYS A 78 6.82 -11.58 -8.46
N LEU A 79 5.89 -10.79 -7.91
CA LEU A 79 5.51 -9.50 -8.45
C LEU A 79 6.33 -8.39 -7.81
N PRO A 80 6.74 -7.36 -8.57
CA PRO A 80 7.17 -6.11 -7.97
C PRO A 80 5.99 -5.49 -7.22
N GLY A 81 6.28 -4.89 -6.06
CA GLY A 81 5.29 -4.21 -5.25
C GLY A 81 5.91 -3.04 -4.50
N LEU A 82 5.07 -2.34 -3.74
CA LEU A 82 5.49 -1.29 -2.83
C LEU A 82 5.07 -1.63 -1.40
N ARG A 83 5.98 -1.36 -0.47
CA ARG A 83 5.67 -1.18 0.94
C ARG A 83 5.39 0.30 1.17
N TYR A 84 4.32 0.58 1.90
CA TYR A 84 3.86 1.94 2.18
C TYR A 84 3.23 2.00 3.57
N GLY A 85 2.89 3.20 4.03
CA GLY A 85 2.26 3.42 5.33
C GLY A 85 2.41 4.85 5.80
N PHE A 86 1.69 5.21 6.85
CA PHE A 86 1.79 6.52 7.47
C PHE A 86 1.69 6.39 8.98
N SER A 87 1.94 7.49 9.69
CA SER A 87 1.75 7.57 11.13
C SER A 87 1.05 8.88 11.50
N GLY A 88 0.14 8.83 12.45
CA GLY A 88 -0.37 10.00 13.16
C GLY A 88 0.46 10.18 14.41
N ILE A 89 1.19 11.28 14.53
CA ILE A 89 2.12 11.54 15.64
C ILE A 89 1.64 12.76 16.42
N ASP A 90 1.46 12.64 17.73
CA ASP A 90 1.11 13.79 18.56
C ASP A 90 2.29 14.76 18.79
N LYS A 91 2.01 15.91 19.41
CA LYS A 91 3.05 16.90 19.73
C LYS A 91 4.18 16.39 20.64
N GLY A 92 3.95 15.30 21.37
CA GLY A 92 4.95 14.64 22.22
C GLY A 92 5.81 13.62 21.47
N GLY A 93 5.57 13.43 20.17
CA GLY A 93 6.26 12.42 19.37
C GLY A 93 5.68 11.00 19.52
N VAL A 94 4.54 10.85 20.19
CA VAL A 94 3.90 9.55 20.39
C VAL A 94 2.99 9.24 19.21
N ALA A 95 3.17 8.07 18.60
CA ALA A 95 2.29 7.61 17.54
C ALA A 95 0.90 7.25 18.11
N LYS A 96 -0.13 7.91 17.57
CA LYS A 96 -1.55 7.62 17.84
C LYS A 96 -2.13 6.65 16.81
N GLU A 97 -1.61 6.67 15.60
CA GLU A 97 -1.93 5.71 14.55
C GLU A 97 -0.63 5.34 13.83
N GLN A 98 -0.49 4.06 13.45
CA GLN A 98 0.55 3.64 12.53
C GLN A 98 -0.04 2.60 11.56
N GLN A 99 -0.11 2.98 10.28
CA GLN A 99 -0.56 2.13 9.19
C GLN A 99 0.64 1.54 8.46
N LEU A 100 0.54 0.28 8.06
CA LEU A 100 1.54 -0.43 7.26
C LEU A 100 0.82 -1.21 6.18
N GLY A 101 1.21 -0.99 4.92
CA GLY A 101 0.63 -1.62 3.75
C GLY A 101 1.67 -2.16 2.79
N HIS A 102 1.27 -3.18 2.04
CA HIS A 102 1.97 -3.66 0.85
C HIS A 102 0.97 -3.71 -0.29
N VAL A 103 1.40 -3.28 -1.48
CA VAL A 103 0.59 -3.29 -2.69
C VAL A 103 1.35 -3.92 -3.84
N ALA A 104 0.68 -4.77 -4.61
CA ALA A 104 1.22 -5.36 -5.82
C ALA A 104 0.10 -5.53 -6.86
N PHE A 105 0.47 -5.57 -8.14
CA PHE A 105 -0.48 -5.72 -9.24
C PHE A 105 -0.06 -6.89 -10.12
N ASP A 106 -0.95 -7.78 -10.52
CA ASP A 106 -0.57 -8.89 -11.42
C ASP A 106 -0.83 -8.62 -12.91
N GLY A 107 -1.45 -7.49 -13.26
CA GLY A 107 -1.94 -7.19 -14.60
C GLY A 107 -3.47 -7.17 -14.69
N THR A 108 -4.14 -7.84 -13.76
CA THR A 108 -5.61 -7.99 -13.71
C THR A 108 -6.20 -7.67 -12.34
N LYS A 109 -5.41 -7.77 -11.27
CA LYS A 109 -5.85 -7.58 -9.88
C LYS A 109 -4.81 -6.80 -9.09
N LEU A 110 -5.29 -5.85 -8.29
CA LEU A 110 -4.53 -5.14 -7.27
C LEU A 110 -4.66 -5.89 -5.94
N TYR A 111 -3.53 -6.27 -5.35
CA TYR A 111 -3.45 -6.91 -4.05
C TYR A 111 -3.03 -5.89 -3.01
N VAL A 112 -3.83 -5.71 -1.97
CA VAL A 112 -3.55 -4.82 -0.85
C VAL A 112 -3.48 -5.63 0.44
N ILE A 113 -2.34 -5.55 1.12
CA ILE A 113 -2.06 -6.26 2.36
C ILE A 113 -1.67 -5.22 3.39
N ALA A 114 -2.64 -4.83 4.22
CA ALA A 114 -2.45 -3.80 5.21
C ALA A 114 -2.77 -4.29 6.63
N THR A 115 -2.12 -3.68 7.60
CA THR A 115 -2.36 -3.83 9.02
C THR A 115 -2.02 -2.51 9.71
N ALA A 116 -2.47 -2.32 10.94
CA ALA A 116 -2.24 -1.09 11.65
C ALA A 116 -2.15 -1.27 13.16
N PHE A 117 -1.65 -0.24 13.81
CA PHE A 117 -1.96 0.12 15.18
C PHE A 117 -2.87 1.34 15.13
N ASP A 118 -4.01 1.28 15.80
CA ASP A 118 -4.90 2.40 16.06
C ASP A 118 -5.77 2.02 17.27
N PRO A 119 -5.63 2.73 18.39
CA PRO A 119 -6.29 2.39 19.65
C PRO A 119 -7.80 2.62 19.62
N THR A 120 -8.32 3.30 18.59
CA THR A 120 -9.75 3.60 18.44
C THR A 120 -10.49 2.53 17.63
N ALA A 121 -9.78 1.58 17.01
CA ALA A 121 -10.40 0.58 16.14
C ALA A 121 -10.92 -0.63 16.92
N GLU A 122 -12.15 -1.04 16.61
CA GLU A 122 -12.82 -2.17 17.27
C GLU A 122 -12.24 -3.54 16.91
N THR A 123 -11.66 -3.71 15.71
CA THR A 123 -11.08 -4.98 15.25
C THR A 123 -9.90 -4.78 14.29
N THR A 124 -9.13 -5.86 14.04
CA THR A 124 -8.12 -6.00 12.96
C THR A 124 -6.83 -5.18 13.09
N LYS A 125 -6.48 -4.73 14.30
CA LYS A 125 -5.28 -3.91 14.56
C LYS A 125 -4.49 -4.40 15.77
N PHE A 126 -3.20 -4.06 15.80
CA PHE A 126 -2.33 -4.32 16.94
C PHE A 126 -2.68 -3.39 18.10
N GLU A 127 -2.62 -3.91 19.33
CA GLU A 127 -2.88 -3.15 20.57
C GLU A 127 -1.79 -2.12 20.88
N SER A 128 -0.59 -2.27 20.29
CA SER A 128 0.52 -1.33 20.48
C SER A 128 1.38 -1.17 19.23
N VAL A 129 2.03 -0.02 19.13
CA VAL A 129 3.00 0.30 18.07
C VAL A 129 4.18 -0.67 18.10
N GLU A 130 4.65 -1.06 19.28
CA GLU A 130 5.75 -2.00 19.47
C GLU A 130 5.39 -3.38 18.93
N SER A 131 4.15 -3.81 19.11
CA SER A 131 3.66 -5.10 18.59
C SER A 131 3.57 -5.08 17.07
N LEU A 132 3.06 -3.98 16.49
CA LEU A 132 3.10 -3.77 15.03
C LEU A 132 4.55 -3.79 14.50
N ARG A 133 5.47 -3.06 15.14
CA ARG A 133 6.89 -3.01 14.74
C ARG A 133 7.57 -4.37 14.84
N ARG A 134 7.26 -5.15 15.88
CA ARG A 134 7.75 -6.53 16.02
C ARG A 134 7.20 -7.45 14.94
N PHE A 135 5.96 -7.24 14.50
CA PHE A 135 5.34 -8.06 13.46
C PHE A 135 5.78 -7.70 12.04
N GLU A 136 6.12 -6.43 11.79
CA GLU A 136 6.46 -5.92 10.46
C GLU A 136 7.47 -6.77 9.66
N PRO A 137 8.60 -7.25 10.23
CA PRO A 137 9.52 -8.14 9.50
C PRO A 137 8.89 -9.48 9.09
N TYR A 138 7.95 -9.99 9.88
CA TYR A 138 7.21 -11.21 9.56
C TYR A 138 6.18 -10.96 8.48
N LEU A 139 5.50 -9.81 8.50
CA LEU A 139 4.60 -9.40 7.44
C LEU A 139 5.33 -9.34 6.09
N LEU A 140 6.53 -8.75 6.06
CA LEU A 140 7.34 -8.71 4.84
C LEU A 140 7.68 -10.12 4.34
N LYS A 141 8.09 -11.04 5.24
CA LYS A 141 8.35 -12.44 4.88
C LYS A 141 7.10 -13.14 4.32
N ILE A 142 5.94 -12.91 4.92
CA ILE A 142 4.65 -13.44 4.45
C ILE A 142 4.37 -12.92 3.03
N VAL A 143 4.44 -11.60 2.83
CA VAL A 143 4.19 -10.94 1.54
C VAL A 143 5.13 -11.46 0.46
N SER A 144 6.43 -11.57 0.74
CA SER A 144 7.40 -12.11 -0.21
C SER A 144 7.22 -13.61 -0.49
N GLY A 145 6.63 -14.36 0.44
CA GLY A 145 6.33 -15.79 0.28
C GLY A 145 5.01 -16.09 -0.44
N LEU A 146 4.21 -15.09 -0.79
CA LEU A 146 2.89 -15.31 -1.41
C LEU A 146 2.99 -15.96 -2.78
N ARG A 147 2.04 -16.86 -3.08
CA ARG A 147 1.89 -17.48 -4.40
C ARG A 147 0.89 -16.69 -5.25
N LEU A 148 1.25 -15.45 -5.59
CA LEU A 148 0.41 -14.60 -6.44
C LEU A 148 0.55 -15.00 -7.92
N PRO A 149 -0.53 -14.94 -8.71
CA PRO A 149 -0.46 -15.07 -10.15
C PRO A 149 0.47 -14.01 -10.74
N VAL A 150 1.16 -14.38 -11.81
CA VAL A 150 1.83 -13.43 -12.69
C VAL A 150 1.07 -13.52 -14.01
N ALA A 151 0.54 -12.40 -14.53
CA ALA A 151 -0.14 -12.43 -15.82
C ALA A 151 0.74 -13.16 -16.85
N LYS A 152 0.15 -14.18 -17.48
CA LYS A 152 0.78 -14.85 -18.62
C LYS A 152 0.56 -13.94 -19.83
N LYS A 153 1.60 -13.84 -20.66
CA LYS A 153 1.59 -13.11 -21.93
C LYS A 153 0.38 -13.47 -22.78
#